data_AF-A0AAW1N5E5-F1
#
_entry.id   AF-A0AAW1N5E5-F1
#
_cell.length_a   1.000
_cell.length_b   1.000
_cell.length_c   1.000
_cell.angle_alpha   90.00
_cell.angle_beta   90.00
_cell.angle_gamma   90.00
#
_symmetry.space_group_name_H-M   'P 1'
#
loop_
_entity.id
_entity.type
_entity.pdbx_description
1 polymer ?
#
loop_
_entity_poly.entity_id
_entity_poly.type
_entity_poly.pdbx_seq_one_letter_code
_entity_poly.pdbx_strand_id
1 'polypeptide(L)'
;MEGVEKFEREKEKILVLSQESGRVYRRPGLEGGRLCCHAEFHLVDLKTNEIHLHYAPSLLQYAIPSSMVSVDNFIYVFGGTRPIFESESLELKSLQPLYHKEVFFGGARLRLSFDQSKTEEVWYPFPVPAEYENRNYPTCTSLVDKIYAFGDVYLAPEVLDPAVGHWKRLFLPSHLVGCKISAYAIPDPSRRRILVHLSDGQLPSPSIYAFRPEDDSSGGEWELITVDAQDWTHVAAVVDNVIYFHSRKFPSILRAFDLTSGAWLEVHWETTFDDGLDMNQSRMHFNALLSLGHNILCLAVWTPIYESPRLVDTPSKAKIIFRKFKVEQSGATVNLVPLPSHSFKLPATSSVYGFLPV
;
A
#
# COMPACT_ATOMS: atom_id res chain seq x y z
N MET A 1 28.54 9.00 0.10
CA MET A 1 27.71 10.05 -0.52
C MET A 1 26.90 9.57 -1.72
N GLU A 2 27.09 8.33 -2.23
CA GLU A 2 26.31 7.76 -3.35
C GLU A 2 24.95 7.14 -2.94
N GLY A 3 24.59 7.16 -1.65
CA GLY A 3 23.37 6.51 -1.15
C GLY A 3 22.10 7.38 -1.14
N VAL A 4 22.22 8.71 -1.30
CA VAL A 4 21.07 9.64 -1.21
C VAL A 4 20.39 9.82 -2.57
N GLU A 5 21.15 9.79 -3.68
CA GLU A 5 20.61 10.01 -5.04
C GLU A 5 19.66 8.89 -5.53
N LYS A 6 19.70 7.68 -4.94
CA LYS A 6 18.78 6.58 -5.32
C LYS A 6 17.34 6.83 -4.83
N PHE A 7 17.14 7.71 -3.84
CA PHE A 7 15.83 7.91 -3.19
C PHE A 7 15.04 9.12 -3.71
N GLU A 8 15.63 9.98 -4.54
CA GLU A 8 14.99 11.18 -5.11
C GLU A 8 14.69 11.05 -6.61
N ARG A 9 14.41 9.85 -7.13
CA ARG A 9 13.86 9.75 -8.49
C ARG A 9 12.35 9.95 -8.45
N GLU A 10 11.84 10.77 -9.36
CA GLU A 10 10.39 10.90 -9.53
C GLU A 10 9.82 9.54 -9.96
N LYS A 11 8.94 8.97 -9.14
CA LYS A 11 8.23 7.73 -9.45
C LYS A 11 7.00 8.06 -10.28
N GLU A 12 7.18 8.09 -11.58
CA GLU A 12 6.10 8.41 -12.53
C GLU A 12 5.27 7.18 -12.90
N LYS A 13 5.69 5.98 -12.50
CA LYS A 13 5.00 4.72 -12.80
C LYS A 13 4.28 4.18 -11.57
N ILE A 14 3.03 3.79 -11.75
CA ILE A 14 2.19 3.23 -10.69
C ILE A 14 1.67 1.88 -11.14
N LEU A 15 2.02 0.84 -10.39
CA LEU A 15 1.40 -0.46 -10.50
C LEU A 15 0.04 -0.44 -9.78
N VAL A 16 -1.00 -0.84 -10.50
CA VAL A 16 -2.38 -0.90 -10.01
C VAL A 16 -2.78 -2.36 -9.90
N LEU A 17 -3.16 -2.75 -8.68
CA LEU A 17 -3.66 -4.09 -8.37
C LEU A 17 -5.19 -4.07 -8.37
N SER A 18 -5.79 -4.85 -9.28
CA SER A 18 -7.23 -4.88 -9.50
C SER A 18 -7.79 -6.31 -9.40
N GLN A 19 -9.12 -6.42 -9.36
CA GLN A 19 -9.83 -7.70 -9.44
C GLN A 19 -10.63 -7.78 -10.73
N GLU A 20 -10.44 -8.86 -11.49
CA GLU A 20 -11.24 -9.13 -12.68
C GLU A 20 -12.72 -9.38 -12.33
N SER A 21 -13.64 -8.84 -13.13
CA SER A 21 -15.08 -9.04 -13.01
C SER A 21 -15.49 -10.42 -13.53
N GLY A 22 -16.45 -11.07 -12.87
CA GLY A 22 -17.09 -12.29 -13.37
C GLY A 22 -16.29 -13.59 -13.20
N ARG A 23 -14.99 -13.53 -12.87
CA ARG A 23 -14.17 -14.70 -12.53
C ARG A 23 -14.06 -14.88 -11.03
N VAL A 24 -15.12 -15.42 -10.45
CA VAL A 24 -15.11 -15.88 -9.06
C VAL A 24 -15.23 -17.39 -9.04
N TYR A 25 -14.13 -18.05 -8.67
CA TYR A 25 -14.12 -19.52 -8.62
C TYR A 25 -14.78 -19.96 -7.31
N ARG A 26 -15.95 -20.59 -7.42
CA ARG A 26 -16.60 -21.28 -6.31
C ARG A 26 -16.12 -22.72 -6.28
N ARG A 27 -15.60 -23.15 -5.13
CA ARG A 27 -15.30 -24.57 -4.91
C ARG A 27 -16.59 -25.39 -4.86
N PRO A 28 -16.75 -26.45 -5.66
CA PRO A 28 -17.83 -27.41 -5.48
C PRO A 28 -17.71 -28.09 -4.09
N GLY A 29 -18.80 -28.16 -3.32
CA GLY A 29 -18.87 -28.97 -2.10
C GLY A 29 -18.64 -28.26 -0.75
N LEU A 30 -18.45 -26.94 -0.72
CA LEU A 30 -18.48 -26.15 0.53
C LEU A 30 -19.74 -25.27 0.54
N GLU A 31 -20.70 -25.58 1.42
CA GLU A 31 -21.74 -24.61 1.78
C GLU A 31 -21.05 -23.36 2.33
N GLY A 32 -21.26 -22.21 1.67
CA GLY A 32 -20.58 -20.94 1.97
C GLY A 32 -19.37 -20.61 1.10
N GLY A 33 -19.06 -21.41 0.07
CA GLY A 33 -18.17 -21.12 -1.07
C GLY A 33 -17.15 -19.99 -0.90
N ARG A 34 -15.95 -20.31 -0.40
CA ARG A 34 -14.85 -19.34 -0.39
C ARG A 34 -14.44 -19.02 -1.83
N LEU A 35 -14.39 -17.73 -2.12
CA LEU A 35 -14.21 -17.14 -3.44
C LEU A 35 -12.70 -16.99 -3.72
N CYS A 36 -12.15 -17.66 -4.74
CA CYS A 36 -10.88 -17.22 -5.30
C CYS A 36 -11.15 -16.01 -6.19
N CYS A 37 -10.35 -14.96 -6.04
CA CYS A 37 -10.35 -13.82 -6.95
C CYS A 37 -9.13 -13.86 -7.85
N HIS A 38 -9.33 -13.45 -9.10
CA HIS A 38 -8.28 -13.23 -10.07
C HIS A 38 -7.78 -11.79 -9.95
N ALA A 39 -6.55 -11.65 -9.46
CA ALA A 39 -5.86 -10.39 -9.26
C ALA A 39 -5.05 -10.04 -10.51
N GLU A 40 -5.30 -8.84 -11.04
CA GLU A 40 -4.63 -8.32 -12.23
C GLU A 40 -3.74 -7.14 -11.88
N PHE A 41 -2.66 -7.00 -12.64
CA PHE A 41 -1.67 -5.95 -12.45
C PHE A 41 -1.59 -5.09 -13.71
N HIS A 42 -1.87 -3.81 -13.58
CA HIS A 42 -1.78 -2.83 -14.67
C HIS A 42 -0.69 -1.81 -14.34
N LEU A 43 0.05 -1.33 -15.34
CA LEU A 43 1.05 -0.29 -15.16
C LEU A 43 0.53 1.02 -15.75
N VAL A 44 0.47 2.05 -14.94
CA VAL A 44 0.16 3.42 -15.37
C VAL A 44 1.44 4.22 -15.42
N ASP A 45 1.72 4.83 -16.56
CA ASP A 45 2.80 5.79 -16.74
C ASP A 45 2.21 7.21 -16.73
N LEU A 46 2.43 7.93 -15.62
CA LEU A 46 1.93 9.30 -15.43
C LEU A 46 2.75 10.34 -16.19
N LYS A 47 3.90 9.97 -16.77
CA LYS A 47 4.69 10.85 -17.62
C LYS A 47 4.16 10.83 -19.05
N THR A 48 3.99 9.64 -19.60
CA THR A 48 3.49 9.46 -20.97
C THR A 48 1.96 9.50 -21.06
N ASN A 49 1.27 9.48 -19.91
CA ASN A 49 -0.20 9.39 -19.81
C ASN A 49 -0.73 8.12 -20.50
N GLU A 50 -0.05 7.00 -20.28
CA GLU A 50 -0.38 5.71 -20.87
C GLU A 50 -0.71 4.68 -19.79
N ILE A 51 -1.50 3.68 -20.17
CA ILE A 51 -1.79 2.52 -19.33
C ILE A 51 -1.47 1.24 -20.11
N HIS A 52 -0.70 0.36 -19.50
CA HIS A 52 -0.44 -0.99 -19.96
C HIS A 52 -1.27 -1.95 -19.12
N LEU A 53 -2.31 -2.52 -19.74
CA LEU A 53 -3.19 -3.48 -19.09
C LEU A 53 -2.51 -4.84 -19.00
N HIS A 54 -2.76 -5.60 -17.92
CA HIS A 54 -2.18 -6.93 -17.70
C HIS A 54 -0.65 -6.93 -17.85
N TYR A 55 -0.04 -5.91 -17.27
CA TYR A 55 1.38 -5.62 -17.38
C TYR A 55 2.25 -6.73 -16.78
N ALA A 56 1.79 -7.32 -15.68
CA ALA A 56 2.42 -8.46 -15.04
C ALA A 56 1.44 -9.65 -15.04
N PRO A 57 1.96 -10.90 -14.93
CA PRO A 57 1.13 -12.09 -14.83
C PRO A 57 0.11 -11.96 -13.69
N SER A 58 -1.08 -12.49 -13.90
CA SER A 58 -2.13 -12.49 -12.89
C SER A 58 -1.82 -13.44 -11.73
N LEU A 59 -2.49 -13.22 -10.59
CA LEU A 59 -2.46 -14.13 -9.43
C LEU A 59 -3.88 -14.58 -9.08
N LEU A 60 -4.10 -15.87 -8.83
CA LEU A 60 -5.30 -16.33 -8.14
C LEU A 60 -5.05 -16.32 -6.63
N GLN A 61 -5.93 -15.73 -5.85
CA GLN A 61 -5.78 -15.65 -4.41
C GLN A 61 -7.09 -15.96 -3.67
N TYR A 62 -6.96 -16.61 -2.51
CA TYR A 62 -8.05 -16.76 -1.55
C TYR A 62 -8.09 -15.52 -0.66
N ALA A 63 -9.03 -14.62 -0.90
CA ALA A 63 -9.17 -13.32 -0.24
C ALA A 63 -8.19 -12.22 -0.70
N ILE A 64 -8.53 -10.98 -0.35
CA ILE A 64 -7.90 -9.73 -0.79
C ILE A 64 -6.44 -9.65 -0.29
N PRO A 65 -5.49 -9.11 -1.07
CA PRO A 65 -4.12 -8.94 -0.61
C PRO A 65 -4.08 -7.82 0.42
N SER A 66 -3.30 -8.02 1.48
CA SER A 66 -3.17 -7.06 2.57
C SER A 66 -2.17 -5.95 2.26
N SER A 67 -1.14 -6.24 1.47
CA SER A 67 -0.05 -5.31 1.19
C SER A 67 0.66 -5.64 -0.10
N MET A 68 1.16 -4.59 -0.74
CA MET A 68 1.98 -4.67 -1.94
C MET A 68 3.13 -3.67 -1.79
N VAL A 69 4.36 -4.14 -1.92
CA VAL A 69 5.59 -3.33 -1.73
C VAL A 69 6.59 -3.59 -2.85
N SER A 70 7.43 -2.61 -3.16
CA SER A 70 8.55 -2.74 -4.11
C SER A 70 9.89 -2.68 -3.37
N VAL A 71 10.79 -3.59 -3.73
CA VAL A 71 12.20 -3.52 -3.33
C VAL A 71 13.05 -3.83 -4.57
N ASP A 72 13.96 -2.93 -4.90
CA ASP A 72 14.70 -2.92 -6.16
C ASP A 72 13.77 -3.13 -7.37
N ASN A 73 13.97 -4.21 -8.13
CA ASN A 73 13.17 -4.56 -9.31
C ASN A 73 12.15 -5.67 -8.99
N PHE A 74 11.78 -5.86 -7.74
CA PHE A 74 10.82 -6.88 -7.32
C PHE A 74 9.59 -6.24 -6.69
N ILE A 75 8.41 -6.77 -7.03
CA ILE A 75 7.19 -6.56 -6.27
C ILE A 75 6.99 -7.73 -5.34
N TYR A 76 6.52 -7.43 -4.13
CA TYR A 76 6.10 -8.42 -3.16
C TYR A 76 4.63 -8.15 -2.82
N VAL A 77 3.83 -9.21 -2.85
CA VAL A 77 2.43 -9.18 -2.43
C VAL A 77 2.29 -10.08 -1.21
N PHE A 78 1.70 -9.53 -0.14
CA PHE A 78 1.44 -10.25 1.09
C PHE A 78 -0.06 -10.27 1.35
N GLY A 79 -0.62 -11.43 1.71
CA GLY A 79 -2.03 -11.54 2.02
C GLY A 79 -2.66 -12.87 1.69
N GLY A 80 -3.98 -12.81 1.51
CA GLY A 80 -4.86 -13.96 1.36
C GLY A 80 -5.27 -14.54 2.70
N THR A 81 -5.94 -15.69 2.69
CA THR A 81 -6.31 -16.43 3.89
C THR A 81 -6.01 -17.89 3.64
N ARG A 82 -5.21 -18.51 4.53
CA ARG A 82 -4.98 -19.96 4.50
C ARG A 82 -6.37 -20.60 4.63
N PRO A 83 -6.83 -21.43 3.67
CA PRO A 83 -8.09 -22.09 3.87
C PRO A 83 -7.94 -22.98 5.12
N ILE A 84 -8.84 -22.81 6.09
CA ILE A 84 -8.85 -23.65 7.28
C ILE A 84 -9.36 -25.01 6.80
N PHE A 85 -8.43 -25.94 6.54
CA PHE A 85 -8.75 -27.32 6.19
C PHE A 85 -8.66 -28.13 7.48
N GLU A 86 -9.80 -28.50 8.08
CA GLU A 86 -9.83 -29.48 9.18
C GLU A 86 -9.60 -30.94 8.71
N SER A 87 -9.47 -31.16 7.40
CA SER A 87 -8.92 -32.41 6.88
C SER A 87 -8.36 -32.17 5.49
N GLU A 88 -7.14 -32.64 5.23
CA GLU A 88 -6.61 -32.85 3.88
C GLU A 88 -7.54 -33.82 3.13
N SER A 89 -8.60 -33.31 2.49
CA SER A 89 -9.44 -34.17 1.65
C SER A 89 -8.65 -34.58 0.40
N LEU A 90 -8.80 -35.84 -0.01
CA LEU A 90 -8.11 -36.46 -1.16
C LEU A 90 -8.21 -35.65 -2.47
N GLU A 91 -9.17 -34.72 -2.60
CA GLU A 91 -9.35 -33.86 -3.77
C GLU A 91 -8.26 -32.79 -3.93
N LEU A 92 -7.57 -32.39 -2.85
CA LEU A 92 -6.44 -31.47 -2.94
C LEU A 92 -5.26 -32.10 -3.70
N LYS A 93 -5.08 -33.43 -3.58
CA LYS A 93 -4.04 -34.19 -4.28
C LYS A 93 -4.32 -34.31 -5.78
N SER A 94 -5.59 -34.41 -6.19
CA SER A 94 -5.96 -34.47 -7.61
C SER A 94 -5.86 -33.14 -8.35
N LEU A 95 -5.76 -32.01 -7.64
CA LEU A 95 -5.62 -30.68 -8.23
C LEU A 95 -4.18 -30.12 -8.15
N GLN A 96 -3.24 -30.84 -7.55
CA GLN A 96 -1.84 -30.43 -7.37
C GLN A 96 -1.13 -29.85 -8.62
N PRO A 97 -1.39 -30.29 -9.86
CA PRO A 97 -0.73 -29.70 -11.03
C PRO A 97 -1.13 -28.23 -11.31
N LEU A 98 -2.34 -27.81 -10.89
CA LEU A 98 -2.86 -26.44 -11.07
C LEU A 98 -2.55 -25.52 -9.87
N TYR A 99 -2.45 -26.08 -8.67
CA TYR A 99 -2.16 -25.32 -7.43
C TYR A 99 -0.74 -24.75 -7.38
N HIS A 100 0.22 -25.33 -8.11
CA HIS A 100 1.62 -24.89 -8.03
C HIS A 100 2.00 -23.73 -8.96
N LYS A 101 1.11 -23.27 -9.85
CA LYS A 101 1.46 -22.22 -10.82
C LYS A 101 0.58 -20.97 -10.78
N GLU A 102 -0.64 -21.04 -10.26
CA GLU A 102 -1.58 -19.91 -10.39
C GLU A 102 -2.24 -19.48 -9.08
N VAL A 103 -2.33 -20.36 -8.07
CA VAL A 103 -3.01 -20.08 -6.80
C VAL A 103 -2.01 -19.78 -5.69
N PHE A 104 -2.16 -18.63 -5.08
CA PHE A 104 -1.23 -18.09 -4.11
C PHE A 104 -1.91 -17.81 -2.75
N PHE A 105 -1.15 -18.07 -1.69
CA PHE A 105 -1.45 -17.77 -0.30
C PHE A 105 -0.15 -17.31 0.38
N GLY A 106 -0.18 -16.21 1.15
CA GLY A 106 0.96 -15.79 1.96
C GLY A 106 1.77 -14.66 1.37
N GLY A 107 3.04 -14.92 1.01
CA GLY A 107 3.96 -13.97 0.36
C GLY A 107 4.30 -14.42 -1.06
N ALA A 108 4.20 -13.53 -2.06
CA ALA A 108 4.58 -13.81 -3.44
C ALA A 108 5.50 -12.70 -3.94
N ARG A 109 6.45 -13.07 -4.78
CA ARG A 109 7.34 -12.10 -5.44
C ARG A 109 7.33 -12.25 -6.95
N LEU A 110 7.48 -11.12 -7.62
CA LEU A 110 7.66 -11.04 -9.07
C LEU A 110 8.82 -10.09 -9.37
N ARG A 111 9.71 -10.48 -10.29
CA ARG A 111 10.68 -9.54 -10.85
C ARG A 111 10.00 -8.72 -11.93
N LEU A 112 9.93 -7.40 -11.75
CA LEU A 112 9.47 -6.48 -12.77
C LEU A 112 10.54 -6.30 -13.85
N SER A 113 10.14 -6.49 -15.11
CA SER A 113 10.89 -6.05 -16.28
C SER A 113 10.15 -4.90 -16.95
N PHE A 114 10.83 -3.77 -17.15
CA PHE A 114 10.33 -2.71 -18.06
C PHE A 114 10.66 -2.97 -19.52
N ASP A 115 11.36 -4.07 -19.79
CA ASP A 115 11.66 -4.55 -21.12
C ASP A 115 10.66 -5.67 -21.47
N GLN A 116 9.69 -5.34 -22.32
CA GLN A 116 8.63 -6.23 -22.80
C GLN A 116 9.15 -7.38 -23.68
N SER A 117 10.43 -7.37 -24.06
CA SER A 117 11.04 -8.44 -24.87
C SER A 117 11.46 -9.67 -24.05
N LYS A 118 11.39 -9.60 -22.71
CA LYS A 118 11.76 -10.71 -21.81
C LYS A 118 10.55 -11.57 -21.48
N THR A 119 10.66 -12.87 -21.74
CA THR A 119 9.51 -13.75 -21.94
C THR A 119 9.03 -14.56 -20.73
N GLU A 120 9.62 -14.43 -19.53
CA GLU A 120 9.13 -15.21 -18.38
C GLU A 120 9.15 -14.41 -17.07
N GLU A 121 8.23 -13.45 -16.96
CA GLU A 121 7.79 -12.95 -15.67
C GLU A 121 6.93 -14.05 -15.02
N VAL A 122 7.39 -14.62 -13.91
CA VAL A 122 6.68 -15.68 -13.18
C VAL A 122 6.67 -15.34 -11.70
N TRP A 123 5.53 -15.54 -11.05
CA TRP A 123 5.39 -15.39 -9.61
C TRP A 123 6.08 -16.53 -8.87
N TYR A 124 6.87 -16.18 -7.87
CA TYR A 124 7.50 -17.15 -6.97
C TYR A 124 6.90 -17.02 -5.57
N PRO A 125 6.63 -18.15 -4.88
CA PRO A 125 6.33 -18.14 -3.46
C PRO A 125 7.43 -17.42 -2.68
N PHE A 126 7.03 -16.75 -1.61
CA PHE A 126 7.87 -15.93 -0.77
C PHE A 126 7.49 -16.10 0.71
N PRO A 127 8.46 -16.03 1.64
CA PRO A 127 8.19 -16.20 3.07
C PRO A 127 7.20 -15.16 3.61
N VAL A 128 6.39 -15.57 4.57
CA VAL A 128 5.50 -14.70 5.36
C VAL A 128 6.07 -14.46 6.75
N PRO A 129 5.74 -13.32 7.39
CA PRO A 129 6.22 -13.06 8.73
C PRO A 129 5.68 -14.11 9.71
N ALA A 130 6.55 -14.59 10.60
CA ALA A 130 6.37 -15.85 11.32
C ALA A 130 5.17 -15.79 12.27
N GLU A 131 4.81 -14.60 12.76
CA GLU A 131 3.67 -14.43 13.66
C GLU A 131 2.30 -14.53 12.95
N TYR A 132 2.28 -14.52 11.61
CA TYR A 132 1.06 -14.35 10.82
C TYR A 132 0.72 -15.54 9.92
N GLU A 133 1.47 -16.64 10.04
CA GLU A 133 1.22 -17.85 9.26
C GLU A 133 -0.23 -18.38 9.35
N ASN A 134 -0.96 -18.02 10.42
CA ASN A 134 -2.35 -18.44 10.66
C ASN A 134 -3.28 -17.29 11.10
N ARG A 135 -2.92 -16.02 10.81
CA ARG A 135 -3.68 -14.82 11.24
C ARG A 135 -3.97 -13.90 10.05
N ASN A 136 -4.57 -12.74 10.33
CA ASN A 136 -4.65 -11.66 9.34
C ASN A 136 -3.23 -11.20 9.01
N TYR A 137 -2.98 -10.93 7.74
CA TYR A 137 -1.65 -10.49 7.32
C TYR A 137 -1.38 -9.05 7.75
N PRO A 138 -0.14 -8.76 8.22
CA PRO A 138 0.22 -7.43 8.66
C PRO A 138 0.40 -6.52 7.47
N THR A 139 0.23 -5.23 7.70
CA THR A 139 0.61 -4.25 6.68
C THR A 139 2.13 -4.18 6.59
N CYS A 140 2.61 -4.34 5.37
CA CYS A 140 4.03 -4.33 5.06
C CYS A 140 4.42 -3.01 4.39
N THR A 141 5.65 -2.56 4.66
CA THR A 141 6.28 -1.42 3.97
C THR A 141 7.73 -1.76 3.63
N SER A 142 8.38 -0.93 2.82
CA SER A 142 9.78 -1.11 2.43
C SER A 142 10.61 0.11 2.80
N LEU A 143 11.84 -0.14 3.25
CA LEU A 143 12.82 0.90 3.56
C LEU A 143 14.23 0.31 3.49
N VAL A 144 15.18 1.00 2.83
CA VAL A 144 16.59 0.59 2.72
C VAL A 144 16.71 -0.89 2.31
N ASP A 145 16.13 -1.22 1.15
CA ASP A 145 16.18 -2.55 0.52
C ASP A 145 15.64 -3.72 1.37
N LYS A 146 14.93 -3.44 2.47
CA LYS A 146 14.30 -4.43 3.36
C LYS A 146 12.80 -4.22 3.42
N ILE A 147 12.08 -5.27 3.80
CA ILE A 147 10.62 -5.28 3.99
C ILE A 147 10.34 -5.36 5.49
N TYR A 148 9.47 -4.51 5.99
CA TYR A 148 9.07 -4.45 7.40
C TYR A 148 7.59 -4.74 7.53
N ALA A 149 7.24 -5.55 8.51
CA ALA A 149 5.88 -5.81 8.96
C ALA A 149 5.80 -5.41 10.43
N PHE A 150 4.76 -4.68 10.85
CA PHE A 150 4.69 -4.17 12.22
C PHE A 150 3.54 -4.73 13.06
N GLY A 151 2.63 -5.50 12.49
CA GLY A 151 1.39 -5.86 13.20
C GLY A 151 0.18 -5.94 12.29
N ASP A 152 -0.81 -6.73 12.71
CA ASP A 152 -2.19 -6.65 12.22
C ASP A 152 -3.10 -5.89 13.22
N VAL A 153 -2.92 -6.19 14.51
CA VAL A 153 -3.64 -5.60 15.64
C VAL A 153 -2.66 -5.15 16.71
N TYR A 154 -1.75 -6.04 17.11
CA TYR A 154 -0.71 -5.75 18.09
C TYR A 154 0.62 -5.45 17.40
N LEU A 155 1.40 -4.56 18.00
CA LEU A 155 2.73 -4.24 17.54
C LEU A 155 3.64 -5.47 17.71
N ALA A 156 4.03 -6.04 16.57
CA ALA A 156 4.90 -7.20 16.46
C ALA A 156 5.82 -7.00 15.24
N PRO A 157 6.90 -6.21 15.40
CA PRO A 157 7.77 -5.82 14.30
C PRO A 157 8.66 -6.98 13.83
N GLU A 158 8.60 -7.28 12.55
CA GLU A 158 9.46 -8.22 11.84
C GLU A 158 10.07 -7.54 10.62
N VAL A 159 11.31 -7.91 10.30
CA VAL A 159 12.02 -7.46 9.10
C VAL A 159 12.42 -8.66 8.26
N LEU A 160 12.31 -8.51 6.95
CA LEU A 160 12.86 -9.44 5.98
C LEU A 160 13.85 -8.70 5.08
N ASP A 161 15.03 -9.29 4.96
CA ASP A 161 16.00 -8.96 3.93
C ASP A 161 15.76 -9.91 2.74
N PRO A 162 15.35 -9.41 1.56
CA PRO A 162 15.11 -10.24 0.40
C PRO A 162 16.33 -11.03 -0.09
N ALA A 163 17.55 -10.56 0.20
CA ALA A 163 18.78 -11.28 -0.14
C ALA A 163 19.02 -12.49 0.76
N VAL A 164 18.51 -12.45 2.00
CA VAL A 164 18.67 -13.53 2.99
C VAL A 164 17.47 -14.49 2.99
N GLY A 165 16.26 -13.97 2.71
CA GLY A 165 15.07 -14.78 2.46
C GLY A 165 14.38 -15.37 3.70
N HIS A 166 14.52 -14.75 4.87
CA HIS A 166 13.72 -15.09 6.05
C HIS A 166 13.37 -13.87 6.88
N TRP A 167 12.23 -13.94 7.56
CA TRP A 167 11.77 -12.94 8.51
C TRP A 167 12.52 -13.07 9.83
N LYS A 168 12.84 -11.93 10.43
CA LYS A 168 13.47 -11.81 11.75
C LYS A 168 12.64 -10.88 12.61
N ARG A 169 12.38 -11.27 13.85
CA ARG A 169 11.74 -10.39 14.83
C ARG A 169 12.70 -9.27 15.22
N LEU A 170 12.16 -8.06 15.29
CA LEU A 170 12.88 -6.89 15.77
C LEU A 170 12.70 -6.75 17.27
N PHE A 171 13.73 -6.24 17.94
CA PHE A 171 13.63 -5.90 19.36
C PHE A 171 12.57 -4.81 19.58
N LEU A 172 11.69 -5.04 20.56
CA LEU A 172 10.67 -4.10 20.97
C LEU A 172 10.99 -3.56 22.38
N PRO A 173 11.15 -2.23 22.54
CA PRO A 173 11.30 -1.62 23.86
C PRO A 173 10.15 -1.99 24.81
N SER A 174 10.45 -2.18 26.09
CA SER A 174 9.47 -2.66 27.08
C SER A 174 8.23 -1.77 27.22
N HIS A 175 8.37 -0.46 27.02
CA HIS A 175 7.26 0.50 27.08
C HIS A 175 6.31 0.42 25.87
N LEU A 176 6.71 -0.24 24.78
CA LEU A 176 5.88 -0.46 23.59
C LEU A 176 5.23 -1.85 23.57
N VAL A 177 5.56 -2.71 24.53
CA VAL A 177 4.97 -4.04 24.64
C VAL A 177 3.47 -3.94 24.92
N GLY A 178 2.66 -4.63 24.11
CA GLY A 178 1.21 -4.63 24.22
C GLY A 178 0.52 -3.44 23.54
N CYS A 179 1.29 -2.52 22.94
CA CYS A 179 0.72 -1.49 22.08
C CYS A 179 0.05 -2.12 20.86
N LYS A 180 -1.03 -1.49 20.42
CA LYS A 180 -1.64 -1.75 19.12
C LYS A 180 -1.04 -0.85 18.07
N ILE A 181 -0.99 -1.35 16.84
CA ILE A 181 -0.59 -0.55 15.70
C ILE A 181 -1.80 -0.25 14.83
N SER A 182 -1.84 0.96 14.27
CA SER A 182 -2.77 1.26 13.20
C SER A 182 -2.38 0.54 11.92
N ALA A 183 -3.37 0.26 11.07
CA ALA A 183 -3.20 -0.61 9.92
C ALA A 183 -2.14 -0.16 8.88
N TYR A 184 -1.45 0.98 9.02
CA TYR A 184 -0.49 1.43 7.99
C TYR A 184 0.74 2.11 8.61
N ALA A 185 1.91 1.67 8.15
CA ALA A 185 3.21 2.23 8.46
C ALA A 185 3.72 3.05 7.26
N ILE A 186 4.14 4.30 7.49
CA ILE A 186 4.51 5.24 6.43
C ILE A 186 6.04 5.25 6.32
N PRO A 187 6.63 4.81 5.20
CA PRO A 187 8.08 4.90 5.02
C PRO A 187 8.49 6.35 4.78
N ASP A 188 9.61 6.76 5.36
CA ASP A 188 10.26 8.06 5.18
C ASP A 188 11.72 7.84 4.74
N PRO A 189 11.95 7.56 3.44
CA PRO A 189 13.27 7.17 2.94
C PRO A 189 14.34 8.26 3.13
N SER A 190 13.99 9.54 2.97
CA SER A 190 14.94 10.66 3.10
C SER A 190 15.52 10.78 4.51
N ARG A 191 14.79 10.31 5.53
CA ARG A 191 15.21 10.28 6.93
C ARG A 191 15.50 8.86 7.45
N ARG A 192 15.53 7.87 6.55
CA ARG A 192 15.78 6.45 6.85
C ARG A 192 14.96 5.95 8.05
N ARG A 193 13.66 6.23 8.06
CA ARG A 193 12.76 5.81 9.16
C ARG A 193 11.41 5.37 8.66
N ILE A 194 10.65 4.70 9.52
CA ILE A 194 9.26 4.32 9.29
C ILE A 194 8.42 4.93 10.39
N LEU A 195 7.39 5.68 10.01
CA LEU A 195 6.46 6.27 10.95
C LEU A 195 5.32 5.29 11.21
N VAL A 196 5.07 5.03 12.49
CA VAL A 196 3.98 4.17 12.93
C VAL A 196 3.13 4.88 13.96
N HIS A 197 1.83 4.66 13.88
CA HIS A 197 0.88 5.16 14.86
C HIS A 197 0.48 4.04 15.81
N LEU A 198 0.70 4.29 17.11
CA LEU A 198 0.53 3.32 18.18
C LEU A 198 -0.53 3.80 19.17
N SER A 199 -1.27 2.86 19.75
CA SER A 199 -2.26 3.11 20.79
C SER A 199 -2.28 1.98 21.82
N ASP A 200 -3.02 2.17 22.92
CA ASP A 200 -3.15 1.20 24.02
C ASP A 200 -1.81 0.82 24.68
N GLY A 201 -1.75 -0.33 25.35
CA GLY A 201 -0.57 -0.80 26.06
C GLY A 201 -0.26 0.10 27.27
N GLN A 202 0.99 0.54 27.35
CA GLN A 202 1.46 1.47 28.39
C GLN A 202 1.41 2.94 27.93
N LEU A 203 0.91 3.23 26.73
CA LEU A 203 0.85 4.59 26.21
C LEU A 203 -0.29 5.38 26.88
N PRO A 204 -0.02 6.63 27.31
CA PRO A 204 -1.07 7.47 27.90
C PRO A 204 -2.12 7.90 26.86
N SER A 205 -1.73 7.96 25.58
CA SER A 205 -2.60 8.33 24.47
C SER A 205 -2.05 7.82 23.13
N PRO A 206 -2.88 7.77 22.07
CA PRO A 206 -2.40 7.44 20.72
C PRO A 206 -1.28 8.37 20.28
N SER A 207 -0.20 7.81 19.74
CA SER A 207 1.06 8.52 19.52
C SER A 207 1.72 8.09 18.21
N ILE A 208 2.50 8.98 17.60
CA ILE A 208 3.33 8.66 16.43
C ILE A 208 4.75 8.36 16.90
N TYR A 209 5.27 7.21 16.49
CA TYR A 209 6.65 6.80 16.70
C TYR A 209 7.38 6.70 15.35
N ALA A 210 8.67 7.00 15.37
CA ALA A 210 9.59 6.69 14.28
C ALA A 210 10.42 5.47 14.66
N PHE A 211 10.39 4.45 13.80
CA PHE A 211 11.31 3.33 13.84
C PHE A 211 12.47 3.59 12.87
N ARG A 212 13.71 3.57 13.36
CA ARG A 212 14.92 3.65 12.54
C ARG A 212 15.63 2.29 12.54
N PRO A 213 15.75 1.62 11.38
CA PRO A 213 16.53 0.40 11.30
C PRO A 213 18.01 0.70 11.52
N GLU A 214 18.68 -0.15 12.30
CA GLU A 214 20.14 -0.17 12.38
C GLU A 214 20.72 -0.98 11.20
N ASP A 215 21.91 -0.60 10.74
CA ASP A 215 22.49 -1.13 9.49
C ASP A 215 22.72 -2.67 9.54
N ASP A 216 23.16 -3.20 10.70
CA ASP A 216 23.62 -4.59 10.83
C ASP A 216 23.01 -5.39 12.01
N SER A 217 22.02 -4.84 12.73
CA SER A 217 21.46 -5.49 13.93
C SER A 217 20.01 -5.95 13.73
N SER A 218 19.58 -6.91 14.54
CA SER A 218 18.15 -7.26 14.73
C SER A 218 17.40 -6.23 15.60
N GLY A 219 17.97 -5.05 15.77
CA GLY A 219 17.43 -3.94 16.52
C GLY A 219 16.98 -2.80 15.62
N GLY A 220 16.61 -1.72 16.28
CA GLY A 220 16.27 -0.47 15.66
C GLY A 220 15.86 0.51 16.76
N GLU A 221 16.08 1.78 16.49
CA GLU A 221 15.76 2.83 17.43
C GLU A 221 14.28 3.22 17.28
N TRP A 222 13.62 3.35 18.42
CA TRP A 222 12.24 3.81 18.52
C TRP A 222 12.24 5.20 19.14
N GLU A 223 11.80 6.19 18.38
CA GLU A 223 11.69 7.58 18.83
C GLU A 223 10.21 7.98 18.89
N LEU A 224 9.77 8.53 20.02
CA LEU A 224 8.46 9.18 20.11
C LEU A 224 8.52 10.52 19.36
N ILE A 225 7.68 10.69 18.35
CA ILE A 225 7.60 11.92 17.56
C ILE A 225 6.56 12.88 18.13
N THR A 226 5.36 12.38 18.41
CA THR A 226 4.31 13.17 19.04
C THR A 226 3.35 12.29 19.84
N VAL A 227 2.85 12.87 20.93
CA VAL A 227 1.72 12.34 21.71
C VAL A 227 0.40 12.86 21.14
N ASP A 228 -0.73 12.29 21.59
CA ASP A 228 -2.10 12.74 21.29
C ASP A 228 -2.47 12.81 19.80
N ALA A 229 -1.89 11.91 18.99
CA ALA A 229 -2.07 11.85 17.54
C ALA A 229 -3.35 11.11 17.13
N GLN A 230 -4.53 11.62 17.50
CA GLN A 230 -5.80 10.90 17.28
C GLN A 230 -6.22 10.74 15.81
N ASP A 231 -5.74 11.61 14.91
CA ASP A 231 -6.22 11.73 13.52
C ASP A 231 -5.42 10.88 12.51
N TRP A 232 -5.20 9.59 12.80
CA TRP A 232 -4.51 8.68 11.88
C TRP A 232 -5.45 8.12 10.78
N THR A 233 -4.98 8.10 9.54
CA THR A 233 -5.71 7.59 8.37
C THR A 233 -4.79 6.74 7.50
N HIS A 234 -5.39 5.81 6.75
CA HIS A 234 -4.68 4.93 5.82
C HIS A 234 -4.21 5.63 4.55
N VAL A 235 -4.77 6.80 4.26
CA VAL A 235 -4.44 7.60 3.08
C VAL A 235 -3.51 8.72 3.54
N ALA A 236 -2.23 8.39 3.66
CA ALA A 236 -1.21 9.27 4.18
C ALA A 236 0.16 9.06 3.51
N ALA A 237 0.95 10.13 3.46
CA ALA A 237 2.31 10.12 2.94
C ALA A 237 3.17 11.15 3.67
N VAL A 238 4.49 11.02 3.59
CA VAL A 238 5.45 11.96 4.16
C VAL A 238 6.30 12.59 3.07
N VAL A 239 6.48 13.90 3.16
CA VAL A 239 7.35 14.73 2.31
C VAL A 239 7.96 15.80 3.20
N ASP A 240 9.28 16.03 3.09
CA ASP A 240 9.99 17.08 3.84
C ASP A 240 9.70 17.14 5.34
N ASN A 241 9.62 15.98 6.01
CA ASN A 241 9.29 15.87 7.44
C ASN A 241 7.86 16.28 7.83
N VAL A 242 6.97 16.45 6.86
CA VAL A 242 5.56 16.75 7.06
C VAL A 242 4.74 15.54 6.67
N ILE A 243 3.85 15.08 7.55
CA ILE A 243 2.88 14.04 7.20
C ILE A 243 1.63 14.69 6.64
N TYR A 244 1.20 14.20 5.48
CA TYR A 244 -0.03 14.57 4.83
C TYR A 244 -1.07 13.48 5.04
N PHE A 245 -2.27 13.85 5.46
CA PHE A 245 -3.38 12.94 5.75
C PHE A 245 -4.61 13.33 4.94
N HIS A 246 -5.23 12.40 4.23
CA HIS A 246 -6.56 12.64 3.65
C HIS A 246 -7.66 12.58 4.70
N SER A 247 -8.45 13.65 4.77
CA SER A 247 -9.59 13.75 5.67
C SER A 247 -10.71 14.60 5.08
N ARG A 248 -11.86 13.96 4.83
CA ARG A 248 -13.07 14.63 4.31
C ARG A 248 -13.73 15.58 5.31
N LYS A 249 -13.24 15.64 6.54
CA LYS A 249 -13.76 16.53 7.59
C LYS A 249 -13.28 17.98 7.42
N PHE A 250 -12.25 18.21 6.61
CA PHE A 250 -11.60 19.52 6.47
C PHE A 250 -11.79 20.11 5.06
N PRO A 251 -11.85 21.45 4.92
CA PRO A 251 -12.08 22.12 3.64
C PRO A 251 -11.12 21.70 2.52
N SER A 252 -9.83 21.55 2.79
CA SER A 252 -8.79 21.17 1.82
C SER A 252 -8.70 19.68 1.49
N ILE A 253 -9.53 18.83 2.11
CA ILE A 253 -9.45 17.35 2.16
C ILE A 253 -8.11 16.73 2.59
N LEU A 254 -7.08 17.55 2.85
CA LEU A 254 -5.76 17.16 3.31
C LEU A 254 -5.40 17.96 4.56
N ARG A 255 -4.83 17.28 5.55
CA ARG A 255 -4.14 17.93 6.67
C ARG A 255 -2.65 17.69 6.57
N ALA A 256 -1.88 18.64 7.07
CA ALA A 256 -0.44 18.54 7.17
C ALA A 256 0.00 18.69 8.62
N PHE A 257 0.89 17.81 9.08
CA PHE A 257 1.47 17.86 10.41
C PHE A 257 2.99 17.88 10.29
N ASP A 258 3.62 18.95 10.77
CA ASP A 258 5.07 19.07 10.79
C ASP A 258 5.64 18.30 11.97
N LEU A 259 6.43 17.27 11.66
CA LEU A 259 7.04 16.40 12.66
C LEU A 259 8.20 17.07 13.41
N THR A 260 8.69 18.21 12.92
CA THR A 260 9.75 19.00 13.61
C THR A 260 9.15 19.83 14.74
N SER A 261 8.12 20.61 14.42
CA SER A 261 7.48 21.52 15.36
C SER A 261 6.39 20.85 16.20
N GLY A 262 5.91 19.68 15.78
CA GLY A 262 4.77 19.00 16.41
C GLY A 262 3.46 19.77 16.22
N ALA A 263 3.36 20.55 15.14
CA ALA A 263 2.23 21.43 14.88
C ALA A 263 1.48 21.06 13.60
N TRP A 264 0.16 21.27 13.63
CA TRP A 264 -0.66 21.23 12.42
C TRP A 264 -0.41 22.48 11.58
N LEU A 265 -0.15 22.26 10.29
CA LEU A 265 0.06 23.32 9.32
C LEU A 265 -1.28 23.70 8.66
N GLU A 266 -1.36 24.95 8.23
CA GLU A 266 -2.45 25.43 7.40
C GLU A 266 -2.26 24.90 5.97
N VAL A 267 -3.30 24.34 5.35
CA VAL A 267 -3.21 23.71 4.03
C VAL A 267 -4.19 24.37 3.08
N HIS A 268 -3.70 24.87 1.96
CA HIS A 268 -4.51 25.51 0.93
C HIS A 268 -4.18 24.96 -0.45
N TRP A 269 -5.20 24.79 -1.28
CA TRP A 269 -5.01 24.57 -2.71
C TRP A 269 -5.03 25.91 -3.44
N GLU A 270 -3.99 26.18 -4.24
CA GLU A 270 -3.86 27.47 -4.94
C GLU A 270 -4.91 27.64 -6.04
N THR A 271 -5.20 26.56 -6.77
CA THR A 271 -6.11 26.57 -7.93
C THR A 271 -6.95 25.30 -7.98
N THR A 272 -7.90 25.27 -8.92
CA THR A 272 -8.61 24.05 -9.29
C THR A 272 -7.76 23.18 -10.20
N PHE A 273 -8.04 21.87 -10.22
CA PHE A 273 -7.50 21.00 -11.27
C PHE A 273 -8.01 21.37 -12.66
N ASP A 274 -7.36 20.88 -13.71
CA ASP A 274 -7.67 21.16 -15.12
C ASP A 274 -9.13 20.84 -15.52
N ASP A 275 -9.76 19.89 -14.82
CA ASP A 275 -11.17 19.53 -15.03
C ASP A 275 -12.15 20.33 -14.14
N GLY A 276 -11.67 21.41 -13.53
CA GLY A 276 -12.45 22.33 -12.69
C GLY A 276 -12.72 21.83 -11.28
N LEU A 277 -12.10 20.73 -10.84
CA LEU A 277 -12.28 20.21 -9.48
C LEU A 277 -11.59 21.12 -8.45
N ASP A 278 -12.40 21.76 -7.60
CA ASP A 278 -11.94 22.53 -6.44
C ASP A 278 -11.80 21.62 -5.21
N MET A 279 -10.56 21.41 -4.76
CA MET A 279 -10.25 20.58 -3.60
C MET A 279 -10.49 21.27 -2.27
N ASN A 280 -10.61 22.60 -2.22
CA ASN A 280 -11.01 23.35 -1.02
C ASN A 280 -12.51 23.19 -0.72
N GLN A 281 -13.29 22.69 -1.68
CA GLN A 281 -14.74 22.46 -1.54
C GLN A 281 -15.11 20.98 -1.69
N SER A 282 -14.22 20.17 -2.27
CA SER A 282 -14.45 18.74 -2.49
C SER A 282 -14.67 17.97 -1.19
N ARG A 283 -15.42 16.87 -1.29
CA ARG A 283 -15.56 15.84 -0.25
C ARG A 283 -15.25 14.45 -0.80
N MET A 284 -14.52 14.39 -1.91
CA MET A 284 -14.15 13.15 -2.57
C MET A 284 -13.33 12.25 -1.63
N HIS A 285 -13.62 10.96 -1.68
CA HIS A 285 -12.84 9.95 -1.00
C HIS A 285 -11.72 9.47 -1.92
N PHE A 286 -10.51 9.36 -1.40
CA PHE A 286 -9.37 8.79 -2.10
C PHE A 286 -8.95 7.49 -1.43
N ASN A 287 -8.35 6.59 -2.21
CA ASN A 287 -7.94 5.27 -1.74
C ASN A 287 -6.45 5.23 -1.36
N ALA A 288 -5.63 6.13 -1.92
CA ALA A 288 -4.21 6.24 -1.59
C ALA A 288 -3.69 7.66 -1.77
N LEU A 289 -2.67 7.99 -0.97
CA LEU A 289 -1.84 9.17 -1.12
C LEU A 289 -0.40 8.70 -1.29
N LEU A 290 0.18 8.99 -2.45
CA LEU A 290 1.46 8.44 -2.89
C LEU A 290 2.50 9.55 -2.91
N SER A 291 3.68 9.30 -2.34
CA SER A 291 4.85 10.16 -2.54
C SER A 291 5.56 9.75 -3.82
N LEU A 292 5.60 10.66 -4.79
CA LEU A 292 6.26 10.44 -6.08
C LEU A 292 7.69 10.99 -6.11
N GLY A 293 8.18 11.62 -5.03
CA GLY A 293 9.48 12.31 -5.01
C GLY A 293 9.39 13.76 -5.45
N HIS A 294 10.47 14.54 -5.27
CA HIS A 294 10.54 15.97 -5.62
C HIS A 294 9.36 16.82 -5.10
N ASN A 295 8.91 16.54 -3.88
CA ASN A 295 7.75 17.20 -3.26
C ASN A 295 6.44 17.07 -4.04
N ILE A 296 6.34 16.04 -4.90
CA ILE A 296 5.12 15.71 -5.63
C ILE A 296 4.40 14.59 -4.89
N LEU A 297 3.15 14.86 -4.56
CA LEU A 297 2.21 13.89 -4.04
C LEU A 297 1.15 13.56 -5.08
N CYS A 298 0.60 12.36 -4.99
CA CYS A 298 -0.49 11.92 -5.87
C CYS A 298 -1.62 11.28 -5.07
N LEU A 299 -2.80 11.87 -5.16
CA LEU A 299 -4.04 11.27 -4.66
C LEU A 299 -4.58 10.33 -5.74
N ALA A 300 -4.74 9.05 -5.38
CA ALA A 300 -5.29 8.02 -6.26
C ALA A 300 -6.66 7.56 -5.75
N VAL A 301 -7.60 7.40 -6.69
CA VAL A 301 -8.95 6.92 -6.41
C VAL A 301 -9.43 6.06 -7.56
N TRP A 302 -10.25 5.06 -7.22
CA TRP A 302 -11.01 4.32 -8.22
C TRP A 302 -12.52 4.49 -7.99
N THR A 303 -13.29 4.28 -9.05
CA THR A 303 -14.75 4.32 -9.01
C THR A 303 -15.31 3.23 -9.92
N PRO A 304 -16.21 2.37 -9.42
CA PRO A 304 -16.86 1.37 -10.26
C PRO A 304 -17.75 2.03 -11.32
N ILE A 305 -17.75 1.48 -12.53
CA ILE A 305 -18.65 1.87 -13.62
C ILE A 305 -19.65 0.74 -13.83
N TYR A 306 -20.93 1.05 -13.65
CA TYR A 306 -22.04 0.12 -13.89
C TYR A 306 -22.64 0.39 -15.27
N GLU A 307 -22.79 -0.65 -16.08
CA GLU A 307 -23.41 -0.54 -17.41
C GLU A 307 -24.94 -0.43 -17.33
N SER A 308 -25.54 -0.80 -16.19
CA SER A 308 -26.96 -0.70 -15.91
C SER A 308 -27.17 -0.13 -14.49
N PRO A 309 -28.10 0.82 -14.29
CA PRO A 309 -28.41 1.39 -12.98
C PRO A 309 -29.18 0.43 -12.04
N ARG A 310 -29.41 -0.82 -12.44
CA ARG A 310 -30.04 -1.82 -11.57
C ARG A 310 -29.01 -2.30 -10.54
N LEU A 311 -29.32 -2.07 -9.26
CA LEU A 311 -28.50 -2.28 -8.05
C LEU A 311 -27.95 -3.71 -7.80
N VAL A 312 -28.09 -4.64 -8.75
CA VAL A 312 -27.72 -6.06 -8.59
C VAL A 312 -26.52 -6.46 -9.46
N ASP A 313 -26.09 -5.60 -10.39
CA ASP A 313 -25.01 -5.95 -11.31
C ASP A 313 -23.63 -5.71 -10.69
N THR A 314 -22.76 -6.71 -10.79
CA THR A 314 -21.34 -6.56 -10.45
C THR A 314 -20.71 -5.56 -11.43
N PRO A 315 -19.90 -4.58 -10.98
CA PRO A 315 -19.30 -3.62 -11.90
C PRO A 315 -18.48 -4.35 -12.96
N SER A 316 -18.67 -3.98 -14.22
CA SER A 316 -17.94 -4.57 -15.36
C SER A 316 -16.70 -3.77 -15.73
N LYS A 317 -16.54 -2.56 -15.19
CA LYS A 317 -15.44 -1.64 -15.45
C LYS A 317 -15.13 -0.82 -14.20
N ALA A 318 -13.90 -0.32 -14.12
CA ALA A 318 -13.52 0.68 -13.13
C ALA A 318 -12.88 1.90 -13.81
N LYS A 319 -13.09 3.09 -13.26
CA LYS A 319 -12.27 4.28 -13.58
C LYS A 319 -11.25 4.45 -12.47
N ILE A 320 -9.98 4.66 -12.83
CA ILE A 320 -8.94 5.12 -11.90
C ILE A 320 -8.58 6.56 -12.24
N ILE A 321 -8.30 7.36 -11.21
CA ILE A 321 -7.99 8.78 -11.32
C ILE A 321 -6.77 9.08 -10.44
N PHE A 322 -5.80 9.78 -11.02
CA PHE A 322 -4.59 10.25 -10.36
C PHE A 322 -4.57 11.78 -10.37
N ARG A 323 -4.54 12.37 -9.17
CA ARG A 323 -4.47 13.81 -8.95
C ARG A 323 -3.10 14.15 -8.38
N LYS A 324 -2.18 14.57 -9.26
CA LYS A 324 -0.84 15.00 -8.87
C LYS A 324 -0.87 16.43 -8.37
N PHE A 325 -0.03 16.76 -7.41
CA PHE A 325 0.16 18.13 -6.94
C PHE A 325 1.53 18.28 -6.32
N LYS A 326 2.08 19.48 -6.47
CA LYS A 326 3.33 19.86 -5.83
C LYS A 326 3.05 20.48 -4.48
N VAL A 327 3.87 20.14 -3.51
CA VAL A 327 3.84 20.69 -2.15
C VAL A 327 4.85 21.82 -2.06
N GLU A 328 4.39 23.01 -1.66
CA GLU A 328 5.24 24.17 -1.42
C GLU A 328 4.97 24.71 -0.01
N GLN A 329 5.93 24.51 0.90
CA GLN A 329 5.83 24.97 2.29
C GLN A 329 6.48 26.34 2.46
N SER A 330 5.77 27.23 3.14
CA SER A 330 6.28 28.53 3.59
C SER A 330 5.92 28.74 5.06
N GLY A 331 6.85 28.40 5.95
CA GLY A 331 6.63 28.48 7.40
C GLY A 331 5.50 27.54 7.87
N ALA A 332 4.44 28.14 8.43
CA ALA A 332 3.28 27.42 8.98
C ALA A 332 2.20 27.06 7.93
N THR A 333 2.40 27.47 6.67
CA THR A 333 1.44 27.29 5.59
C THR A 333 2.02 26.36 4.53
N VAL A 334 1.19 25.44 4.04
CA VAL A 334 1.47 24.59 2.87
C VAL A 334 0.52 24.97 1.75
N ASN A 335 1.10 25.39 0.64
CA ASN A 335 0.40 25.57 -0.62
C ASN A 335 0.51 24.30 -1.46
N LEU A 336 -0.63 23.83 -1.94
CA LEU A 336 -0.74 22.67 -2.82
C LEU A 336 -1.06 23.19 -4.22
N VAL A 337 -0.12 22.97 -5.13
CA VAL A 337 -0.23 23.39 -6.53
C VAL A 337 -0.68 22.20 -7.36
N PRO A 338 -1.91 22.18 -7.89
CA PRO A 338 -2.37 21.13 -8.78
C PRO A 338 -1.44 20.95 -9.98
N LEU A 339 -1.19 19.70 -10.34
CA LEU A 339 -0.50 19.30 -11.57
C LEU A 339 -1.47 18.55 -12.49
N PRO A 340 -1.12 18.33 -13.77
CA PRO A 340 -1.98 17.60 -14.70
C PRO A 340 -2.46 16.28 -14.12
N SER A 341 -3.78 16.08 -14.20
CA SER A 341 -4.46 14.88 -13.71
C SER A 341 -4.65 13.87 -14.84
N HIS A 342 -4.58 12.61 -14.47
CA HIS A 342 -4.74 11.51 -15.42
C HIS A 342 -5.89 10.60 -14.98
N SER A 343 -6.65 10.08 -15.94
CA SER A 343 -7.69 9.10 -15.64
C SER A 343 -7.76 8.03 -16.71
N PHE A 344 -7.95 6.79 -16.26
CA PHE A 344 -7.93 5.62 -17.11
C PHE A 344 -9.13 4.73 -16.80
N LYS A 345 -9.56 3.96 -17.80
CA LYS A 345 -10.61 2.94 -17.63
C LYS A 345 -9.96 1.57 -17.61
N LEU A 346 -10.27 0.79 -16.58
CA LEU A 346 -9.92 -0.61 -16.49
C LEU A 346 -11.11 -1.44 -16.99
N PRO A 347 -10.96 -2.21 -18.09
CA PRO A 347 -12.00 -3.13 -18.55
C PRO A 347 -12.11 -4.32 -17.59
N ALA A 348 -13.28 -4.98 -17.57
CA ALA A 348 -13.52 -6.21 -16.82
C ALA A 348 -13.02 -6.14 -15.36
N THR A 349 -13.20 -5.00 -14.68
CA THR A 349 -12.66 -4.79 -13.32
C THR A 349 -13.79 -4.54 -12.33
N SER A 350 -13.80 -5.34 -11.26
CA SER A 350 -14.81 -5.29 -10.20
C SER A 350 -14.37 -4.47 -8.99
N SER A 351 -13.07 -4.43 -8.73
CA SER A 351 -12.48 -3.67 -7.61
C SER A 351 -11.01 -3.32 -7.89
N VAL A 352 -10.49 -2.29 -7.20
CA VAL A 352 -9.06 -1.97 -7.14
C VAL A 352 -8.60 -2.03 -5.69
N TYR A 353 -7.52 -2.76 -5.43
CA TYR A 353 -7.03 -3.07 -4.09
C TYR A 353 -5.79 -2.30 -3.67
N GLY A 354 -4.99 -1.81 -4.63
CA GLY A 354 -3.75 -1.13 -4.28
C GLY A 354 -3.15 -0.33 -5.42
N PHE A 355 -2.36 0.66 -5.03
CA PHE A 355 -1.55 1.50 -5.89
C PHE A 355 -0.12 1.50 -5.34
N LEU A 356 0.85 1.10 -6.15
CA LEU A 356 2.27 1.05 -5.77
C LEU A 356 3.11 1.89 -6.74
N PRO A 357 3.75 2.98 -6.27
CA PRO A 357 4.78 3.67 -7.05
C PRO A 357 6.00 2.76 -7.26
N VAL A 358 6.38 2.52 -8.52
CA VAL A 358 7.47 1.60 -8.92
C VAL A 358 8.57 2.30 -9.71
#